data_AF-A0A950SM63-F1
#
_entry.id   AF-A0A950SM63-F1
#
_cell.length_a   1.000
_cell.length_b   1.000
_cell.length_c   1.000
_cell.angle_alpha   90.00
_cell.angle_beta   90.00
_cell.angle_gamma   90.00
#
_symmetry.space_group_name_H-M   'P 1'
#
loop_
_entity.id
_entity.type
_entity.pdbx_description
1 polymer ?
#
loop_
_entity_poly.entity_id
_entity_poly.type
_entity_poly.pdbx_seq_one_letter_code
_entity_poly.pdbx_strand_id
1 'polypeptide(L)'
;MLGIVLFVAFWVLLALGVFFIAARGGLGGARQTLQTQTYRGRRAMAVGLVILYIAFGIAIPLIFLNGNHANASGQIGGITLTAADKEGRTLFGEKCALCHTLAAANAVGKVGPNLDMLRPPASLVLNTINNGCLPNPPPGQTAQACLGNGVMPSGILQGRQAQQVAAFVGKVAGRE
;
A
#
# COMPACT_ATOMS: atom_id res chain seq x y z
N MET A 1 -10.57 0.42 7.60
CA MET A 1 -10.85 -0.92 8.15
C MET A 1 -12.30 -1.34 7.93
N LEU A 2 -13.30 -0.57 8.40
CA LEU A 2 -14.73 -0.96 8.29
C LEU A 2 -15.20 -1.31 6.87
N GLY A 3 -14.88 -0.51 5.85
CA GLY A 3 -15.36 -0.82 4.50
C GLY A 3 -14.65 -2.00 3.81
N ILE A 4 -13.43 -2.37 4.23
CA ILE A 4 -12.79 -3.63 3.79
C ILE A 4 -13.56 -4.81 4.39
N VAL A 5 -13.90 -4.73 5.68
CA VAL A 5 -14.68 -5.76 6.37
C VAL A 5 -16.06 -5.92 5.70
N LEU A 6 -16.74 -4.83 5.37
CA LEU A 6 -18.04 -4.89 4.68
C LEU A 6 -17.93 -5.46 3.26
N PHE A 7 -16.89 -5.09 2.51
CA PHE A 7 -16.64 -5.62 1.16
C PHE A 7 -16.35 -7.13 1.19
N VAL A 8 -15.47 -7.58 2.09
CA VAL A 8 -15.15 -9.01 2.24
C VAL A 8 -16.38 -9.79 2.75
N ALA A 9 -17.08 -9.27 3.75
CA ALA A 9 -18.29 -9.90 4.28
C ALA A 9 -19.37 -10.08 3.19
N PHE A 10 -19.56 -9.08 2.33
CA PHE A 10 -20.49 -9.18 1.20
C PHE A 10 -20.15 -10.34 0.27
N TRP A 11 -18.90 -10.45 -0.18
CA TRP A 11 -18.47 -11.52 -1.08
C TRP A 11 -18.49 -12.90 -0.43
N VAL A 12 -18.16 -12.99 0.86
CA VAL A 12 -18.25 -14.23 1.64
C VAL A 12 -19.69 -14.70 1.76
N LEU A 13 -20.62 -13.80 2.11
CA LEU A 13 -22.05 -14.13 2.20
C LEU A 13 -22.62 -14.53 0.83
N LEU A 14 -22.18 -13.88 -0.23
CA LEU A 14 -22.57 -14.22 -1.60
C LEU A 14 -22.07 -15.61 -2.00
N ALA A 15 -20.80 -15.91 -1.73
CA ALA A 15 -20.21 -17.23 -1.99
C ALA A 15 -20.90 -18.33 -1.17
N LEU A 16 -21.16 -18.09 0.12
CA LEU A 16 -21.92 -18.99 0.97
C LEU A 16 -23.34 -19.19 0.45
N GLY A 17 -24.02 -18.13 0.03
CA GLY A 17 -25.35 -18.20 -0.57
C GLY A 17 -25.37 -19.09 -1.82
N VAL A 18 -24.45 -18.88 -2.75
CA VAL A 18 -24.31 -19.72 -3.96
C VAL A 18 -23.98 -21.16 -3.59
N PHE A 19 -23.07 -21.38 -2.63
CA PHE A 19 -22.69 -22.72 -2.17
C PHE A 19 -23.86 -23.48 -1.56
N PHE A 20 -24.64 -22.86 -0.67
CA PHE A 20 -25.81 -23.49 -0.05
C PHE A 20 -26.94 -23.74 -1.06
N ILE A 21 -27.12 -22.86 -2.06
CA ILE A 21 -28.06 -23.09 -3.17
C ILE A 21 -27.62 -24.28 -4.02
N ALA A 22 -26.32 -24.41 -4.30
CA ALA A 22 -25.77 -25.56 -5.01
C ALA A 22 -25.92 -26.85 -4.19
N ALA A 23 -25.60 -26.82 -2.88
CA ALA A 23 -25.63 -27.97 -1.98
C ALA A 23 -27.04 -28.53 -1.71
N ARG A 24 -28.10 -27.71 -1.80
CA ARG A 24 -29.50 -28.14 -1.59
C ARG A 24 -30.21 -28.67 -2.85
N GLY A 25 -29.47 -29.06 -3.90
CA GLY A 25 -30.04 -29.65 -5.12
C GLY A 25 -30.06 -28.72 -6.33
N GLY A 26 -29.25 -27.66 -6.32
CA GLY A 26 -29.03 -26.80 -7.48
C GLY A 26 -30.25 -25.97 -7.93
N LEU A 27 -30.16 -25.44 -9.15
CA LEU A 27 -31.14 -24.51 -9.75
C LEU A 27 -32.59 -25.05 -9.78
N GLY A 28 -32.79 -26.37 -9.68
CA GLY A 28 -34.11 -27.02 -9.73
C GLY A 28 -35.01 -26.69 -8.51
N GLY A 29 -34.47 -26.80 -7.30
CA GLY A 29 -35.22 -26.48 -6.06
C GLY A 29 -35.45 -24.99 -5.85
N ALA A 30 -34.47 -24.16 -6.26
CA ALA A 30 -34.65 -22.71 -6.32
C ALA A 30 -35.71 -22.29 -7.36
N ARG A 31 -35.82 -23.01 -8.49
CA ARG A 31 -36.87 -22.75 -9.49
C ARG A 31 -38.27 -23.12 -9.00
N GLN A 32 -38.43 -24.15 -8.17
CA GLN A 32 -39.71 -24.53 -7.57
C GLN A 32 -40.25 -23.47 -6.59
N THR A 33 -39.37 -22.87 -5.77
CA THR A 33 -39.75 -21.75 -4.89
C THR A 33 -39.97 -20.44 -5.65
N LEU A 34 -39.32 -20.24 -6.80
CA LEU A 34 -39.55 -19.10 -7.69
C LEU A 34 -40.79 -19.26 -8.59
N GLN A 35 -41.32 -20.47 -8.77
CA GLN A 35 -42.53 -20.73 -9.56
C GLN A 35 -43.82 -20.33 -8.83
N THR A 36 -43.80 -20.17 -7.51
CA THR A 36 -44.94 -19.68 -6.72
C THR A 36 -45.01 -18.15 -6.65
N GLN A 37 -44.03 -17.43 -7.22
CA GLN A 37 -43.97 -15.97 -7.19
C GLN A 37 -44.58 -15.33 -8.44
N THR A 38 -45.31 -14.23 -8.23
CA THR A 38 -45.92 -13.43 -9.31
C THR A 38 -44.85 -12.80 -10.21
N TYR A 39 -45.18 -12.55 -11.48
CA TYR A 39 -44.28 -11.93 -12.48
C TYR A 39 -43.63 -10.62 -11.98
N ARG A 40 -44.36 -9.83 -11.20
CA ARG A 40 -43.88 -8.59 -10.59
C ARG A 40 -42.84 -8.83 -9.49
N GLY A 41 -43.04 -9.84 -8.63
CA GLY A 41 -42.10 -10.21 -7.57
C GLY A 41 -40.76 -10.69 -8.13
N ARG A 42 -40.81 -11.51 -9.18
CA ARG A 42 -39.61 -12.02 -9.86
C ARG A 42 -38.78 -10.89 -10.51
N ARG A 43 -39.46 -9.92 -11.12
CA ARG A 43 -38.81 -8.75 -11.73
C ARG A 43 -38.22 -7.81 -10.68
N ALA A 44 -38.92 -7.59 -9.58
CA ALA A 44 -38.42 -6.79 -8.45
C ALA A 44 -37.20 -7.42 -7.79
N MET A 45 -37.20 -8.74 -7.60
CA MET A 45 -36.06 -9.46 -7.03
C MET A 45 -34.83 -9.41 -7.95
N ALA A 46 -35.03 -9.63 -9.26
CA ALA A 46 -33.95 -9.55 -10.24
C ALA A 46 -33.33 -8.14 -10.32
N VAL A 47 -34.18 -7.10 -10.34
CA VAL A 47 -33.71 -5.70 -10.34
C VAL A 47 -32.98 -5.37 -9.04
N GLY A 48 -33.50 -5.77 -7.88
CA GLY A 48 -32.85 -5.54 -6.59
C GLY A 48 -31.47 -6.20 -6.51
N LEU A 49 -31.34 -7.42 -7.03
CA LEU A 49 -30.08 -8.16 -7.07
C LEU A 49 -29.07 -7.49 -8.02
N VAL A 50 -29.50 -7.05 -9.21
CA VAL A 50 -28.64 -6.30 -10.15
C VAL A 50 -28.15 -4.99 -9.52
N ILE A 51 -29.03 -4.24 -8.85
CA ILE A 51 -28.65 -3.00 -8.15
C ILE A 51 -27.64 -3.30 -7.05
N LEU A 52 -27.84 -4.36 -6.26
CA LEU A 52 -26.92 -4.78 -5.21
C LEU A 52 -25.54 -5.13 -5.79
N TYR A 53 -25.48 -5.87 -6.89
CA TYR A 53 -24.24 -6.23 -7.57
C TYR A 53 -23.53 -5.01 -8.17
N ILE A 54 -24.25 -4.07 -8.77
CA ILE A 54 -23.64 -2.84 -9.30
C ILE A 54 -23.12 -1.98 -8.14
N ALA A 55 -23.88 -1.86 -7.05
CA ALA A 55 -23.48 -1.09 -5.88
C ALA A 55 -22.22 -1.68 -5.22
N PHE A 56 -22.21 -2.99 -4.92
CA PHE A 56 -21.08 -3.62 -4.23
C PHE A 56 -19.92 -4.01 -5.15
N GLY A 57 -20.20 -4.37 -6.40
CA GLY A 57 -19.20 -4.84 -7.36
C GLY A 57 -18.55 -3.74 -8.18
N ILE A 58 -19.19 -2.58 -8.34
CA ILE A 58 -18.67 -1.46 -9.15
C ILE A 58 -18.59 -0.18 -8.33
N ALA A 59 -19.68 0.26 -7.70
CA ALA A 59 -19.69 1.56 -7.02
C ALA A 59 -18.77 1.59 -5.79
N ILE A 60 -18.80 0.57 -4.93
CA ILE A 60 -17.91 0.49 -3.76
C ILE A 60 -16.42 0.47 -4.18
N PRO A 61 -15.96 -0.38 -5.10
CA PRO A 61 -14.58 -0.34 -5.59
C PRO A 61 -14.19 1.03 -6.16
N LEU A 62 -15.04 1.67 -6.96
CA LEU A 62 -14.76 3.00 -7.52
C LEU A 62 -14.68 4.08 -6.43
N ILE A 63 -15.56 4.05 -5.43
CA ILE A 63 -15.50 4.97 -4.29
C ILE A 63 -14.23 4.73 -3.47
N PHE A 64 -13.81 3.48 -3.30
CA PHE A 64 -12.56 3.15 -2.61
C PHE A 64 -11.33 3.62 -3.41
N LEU A 65 -11.29 3.41 -4.72
CA LEU A 65 -10.22 3.90 -5.57
C LEU A 65 -10.17 5.43 -5.55
N ASN A 66 -11.29 6.13 -5.65
CA ASN A 66 -11.25 7.61 -5.65
C ASN A 66 -11.04 8.21 -4.26
N GLY A 67 -11.63 7.65 -3.21
CA GLY A 67 -11.56 8.18 -1.84
C GLY A 67 -10.24 7.90 -1.12
N ASN A 68 -9.55 6.81 -1.47
CA ASN A 68 -8.32 6.40 -0.80
C ASN A 68 -7.06 7.10 -1.35
N HIS A 69 -7.06 7.55 -2.62
CA HIS A 69 -5.91 8.26 -3.20
C HIS A 69 -5.63 9.62 -2.53
N ALA A 70 -6.66 10.29 -1.99
CA ALA A 70 -6.51 11.56 -1.29
C ALA A 70 -5.90 11.41 0.12
N ASN A 71 -6.18 10.30 0.81
CA ASN A 71 -5.89 10.15 2.24
C ASN A 71 -4.78 9.13 2.55
N ALA A 72 -4.75 7.98 1.86
CA ALA A 72 -3.75 6.93 2.10
C ALA A 72 -2.34 7.31 1.62
N SER A 73 -2.24 8.30 0.73
CA SER A 73 -0.96 8.83 0.26
C SER A 73 -0.41 9.96 1.14
N GLY A 74 -1.21 10.48 2.08
CA GLY A 74 -0.91 11.71 2.82
C GLY A 74 -0.54 11.53 4.29
N GLN A 75 -0.71 10.34 4.87
CA GLN A 75 -0.44 10.11 6.29
C GLN A 75 0.35 8.82 6.53
N ILE A 76 1.32 8.88 7.45
CA ILE A 76 2.16 7.76 7.91
C ILE A 76 2.28 7.87 9.43
N GLY A 77 1.92 6.83 10.20
CA GLY A 77 2.07 6.84 11.66
C GLY A 77 1.47 8.08 12.37
N GLY A 78 0.34 8.61 11.86
CA GLY A 78 -0.29 9.83 12.37
C GLY A 78 0.35 11.16 11.93
N ILE A 79 1.38 11.12 11.08
CA ILE A 79 2.05 12.31 10.53
C ILE A 79 1.49 12.63 9.15
N THR A 80 1.12 13.89 8.94
CA THR A 80 0.73 14.39 7.63
C THR A 80 1.95 14.74 6.78
N LEU A 81 2.03 14.14 5.59
CA LEU A 81 3.07 14.36 4.60
C LEU A 81 2.80 15.63 3.80
N THR A 82 3.80 16.50 3.73
CA THR A 82 3.82 17.65 2.80
C THR A 82 3.95 17.16 1.35
N ALA A 83 3.78 18.05 0.38
CA ALA A 83 4.05 17.72 -1.02
C ALA A 83 5.50 17.24 -1.23
N ALA A 84 6.47 17.87 -0.56
CA ALA A 84 7.87 17.48 -0.63
C ALA A 84 8.13 16.10 0.00
N ASP A 85 7.43 15.76 1.09
CA ASP A 85 7.55 14.42 1.69
C ASP A 85 6.97 13.34 0.77
N LYS A 86 5.86 13.63 0.09
CA LYS A 86 5.27 12.71 -0.90
C LYS A 86 6.22 12.47 -2.06
N GLU A 87 6.88 13.50 -2.55
CA GLU A 87 7.92 13.39 -3.58
C GLU A 87 9.12 12.58 -3.07
N GLY A 88 9.61 12.87 -1.86
CA GLY A 88 10.67 12.09 -1.21
C GLY A 88 10.30 10.62 -1.05
N ARG A 89 9.05 10.30 -0.72
CA ARG A 89 8.56 8.92 -0.65
C ARG A 89 8.57 8.23 -2.01
N THR A 90 8.13 8.91 -3.06
CA THR A 90 8.15 8.38 -4.44
C THR A 90 9.58 8.09 -4.88
N LEU A 91 10.49 9.05 -4.73
CA LEU A 91 11.90 8.91 -5.05
C LEU A 91 12.56 7.77 -4.27
N PHE A 92 12.23 7.62 -2.98
CA PHE A 92 12.70 6.50 -2.17
C PHE A 92 12.21 5.16 -2.74
N GLY A 93 10.94 5.06 -3.12
CA GLY A 93 10.36 3.87 -3.75
C GLY A 93 11.09 3.47 -5.02
N GLU A 94 11.46 4.45 -5.86
CA GLU A 94 12.13 4.22 -7.14
C GLU A 94 13.61 3.86 -7.01
N LYS A 95 14.32 4.45 -6.04
CA LYS A 95 15.79 4.41 -6.00
C LYS A 95 16.38 3.67 -4.81
N CYS A 96 15.62 3.50 -3.73
CA CYS A 96 16.14 3.01 -2.45
C CYS A 96 15.44 1.73 -1.94
N ALA A 97 14.16 1.54 -2.30
CA ALA A 97 13.31 0.49 -1.70
C ALA A 97 13.77 -0.95 -1.97
N LEU A 98 14.48 -1.19 -3.07
CA LEU A 98 15.05 -2.51 -3.37
C LEU A 98 16.13 -2.92 -2.37
N CYS A 99 16.87 -1.96 -1.82
CA CYS A 99 17.99 -2.21 -0.93
C CYS A 99 17.63 -2.03 0.54
N HIS A 100 16.78 -1.06 0.87
CA HIS A 100 16.50 -0.67 2.25
C HIS A 100 15.09 -1.07 2.71
N THR A 101 14.95 -1.37 4.00
CA THR A 101 13.64 -1.47 4.66
C THR A 101 13.23 -0.09 5.16
N LEU A 102 12.01 0.33 4.83
CA LEU A 102 11.35 1.53 5.34
C LEU A 102 9.82 1.37 5.20
N ALA A 103 9.13 1.11 6.30
CA ALA A 103 7.69 0.82 6.35
C ALA A 103 6.85 1.95 5.74
N ALA A 104 7.22 3.20 6.02
CA ALA A 104 6.58 4.40 5.49
C ALA A 104 6.57 4.50 3.94
N ALA A 105 7.48 3.77 3.28
CA ALA A 105 7.56 3.67 1.83
C ALA A 105 7.17 2.28 1.30
N ASN A 106 6.62 1.40 2.15
CA ASN A 106 6.34 -0.01 1.86
C ASN A 106 7.59 -0.77 1.33
N ALA A 107 8.77 -0.38 1.81
CA ALA A 107 10.03 -0.96 1.36
C ALA A 107 10.51 -2.04 2.32
N VAL A 108 10.99 -3.15 1.78
CA VAL A 108 11.40 -4.34 2.56
C VAL A 108 12.79 -4.85 2.18
N GLY A 109 13.59 -4.03 1.49
CA GLY A 109 14.94 -4.39 1.08
C GLY A 109 15.85 -4.76 2.27
N LYS A 110 16.73 -5.75 2.07
CA LYS A 110 17.59 -6.33 3.12
C LYS A 110 19.09 -6.21 2.84
N VAL A 111 19.46 -5.56 1.73
CA VAL A 111 20.87 -5.33 1.37
C VAL A 111 21.45 -4.22 2.23
N GLY A 112 20.75 -3.09 2.29
CA GLY A 112 21.04 -1.98 3.19
C GLY A 112 20.40 -2.17 4.56
N PRO A 113 20.76 -1.31 5.53
CA PRO A 113 20.17 -1.34 6.86
C PRO A 113 18.66 -1.09 6.84
N ASN A 114 17.99 -1.62 7.86
CA ASN A 114 16.61 -1.26 8.16
C ASN A 114 16.55 0.16 8.73
N LEU A 115 15.96 1.08 7.98
CA LEU A 115 15.92 2.50 8.35
C LEU A 115 14.93 2.77 9.48
N ASP A 116 13.89 1.95 9.65
CA ASP A 116 12.96 2.08 10.78
C ASP A 116 13.60 1.74 12.13
N MET A 117 14.58 0.83 12.11
CA MET A 117 15.38 0.48 13.27
C MET A 117 16.51 1.50 13.48
N LEU A 118 17.22 1.87 12.41
CA LEU A 118 18.36 2.77 12.49
C LEU A 118 17.98 4.20 12.85
N ARG A 119 16.80 4.67 12.40
CA ARG A 119 16.27 6.02 12.63
C ARG A 119 17.28 7.14 12.35
N PRO A 120 17.95 7.14 11.18
CA PRO A 120 19.00 8.10 10.89
C PRO A 120 18.43 9.52 10.77
N PRO A 121 19.14 10.56 11.26
CA PRO A 121 18.75 11.93 11.01
C PRO A 121 18.89 12.27 9.52
N ALA A 122 18.08 13.20 9.02
CA ALA A 122 18.07 13.60 7.61
C ALA A 122 19.46 14.04 7.09
N SER A 123 20.27 14.71 7.92
CA SER A 123 21.63 15.11 7.55
C SER A 123 22.54 13.93 7.24
N LEU A 124 22.44 12.85 8.02
CA LEU A 124 23.18 11.62 7.78
C LEU A 124 22.71 10.97 6.48
N VAL A 125 21.39 10.84 6.29
CA VAL A 125 20.82 10.26 5.06
C VAL A 125 21.29 11.03 3.83
N LEU A 126 21.26 12.36 3.86
CA LEU A 126 21.72 13.20 2.75
C LEU A 126 23.20 13.00 2.45
N ASN A 127 24.03 12.94 3.50
CA ASN A 127 25.46 12.69 3.35
C ASN A 127 25.71 11.31 2.69
N THR A 128 25.03 10.26 3.16
CA THR A 128 25.18 8.92 2.61
C THR A 128 24.64 8.81 1.19
N ILE A 129 23.56 9.51 0.83
CA ILE A 129 23.10 9.59 -0.58
C ILE A 129 24.18 10.22 -1.48
N ASN A 130 24.84 11.27 -1.00
CA ASN A 130 25.83 11.99 -1.79
C ASN A 130 27.16 11.23 -1.91
N ASN A 131 27.62 10.62 -0.81
CA ASN A 131 28.97 10.04 -0.73
C ASN A 131 28.98 8.51 -0.85
N GLY A 132 27.82 7.85 -0.73
CA GLY A 132 27.74 6.40 -0.67
C GLY A 132 28.40 5.83 0.58
N CYS A 133 28.57 4.50 0.59
CA CYS A 133 29.34 3.80 1.61
C CYS A 133 30.04 2.57 1.01
N LEU A 134 31.12 2.14 1.64
CA LEU A 134 31.86 0.92 1.33
C LEU A 134 32.06 0.09 2.61
N PRO A 135 32.13 -1.25 2.58
CA PRO A 135 32.42 -2.05 3.77
C PRO A 135 33.75 -1.68 4.45
N ASN A 136 34.78 -1.40 3.65
CA ASN A 136 36.11 -0.99 4.11
C ASN A 136 36.59 0.23 3.31
N PRO A 137 36.20 1.46 3.69
CA PRO A 137 36.59 2.66 2.97
C PRO A 137 38.09 2.96 3.16
N PRO A 138 38.81 3.39 2.11
CA PRO A 138 40.21 3.79 2.25
C PRO A 138 40.37 5.03 3.12
N PRO A 139 41.50 5.18 3.85
CA PRO A 139 41.79 6.40 4.61
C PRO A 139 41.75 7.64 3.70
N GLY A 140 41.04 8.68 4.12
CA GLY A 140 40.96 9.96 3.41
C GLY A 140 39.87 10.07 2.33
N GLN A 141 39.02 9.05 2.16
CA GLN A 141 37.81 9.17 1.31
C GLN A 141 36.59 9.68 2.09
N THR A 142 35.63 10.28 1.36
CA THR A 142 34.37 10.77 1.94
C THR A 142 33.34 9.66 2.18
N ALA A 143 33.52 8.48 1.57
CA ALA A 143 32.63 7.34 1.72
C ALA A 143 32.78 6.73 3.13
N GLN A 144 31.64 6.54 3.80
CA GLN A 144 31.58 5.98 5.15
C GLN A 144 31.56 4.45 5.11
N ALA A 145 31.80 3.82 6.27
CA ALA A 145 31.60 2.38 6.41
C ALA A 145 30.12 2.02 6.26
N CYS A 146 29.79 1.01 5.45
CA CYS A 146 28.41 0.57 5.29
C CYS A 146 27.87 -0.11 6.55
N LEU A 147 26.63 0.23 6.93
CA LEU A 147 25.89 -0.38 8.04
C LEU A 147 25.06 -1.62 7.61
N GLY A 148 25.25 -2.08 6.37
CA GLY A 148 24.53 -3.22 5.77
C GLY A 148 25.49 -4.15 5.04
N ASN A 149 24.94 -5.15 4.36
CA ASN A 149 25.70 -6.25 3.75
C ASN A 149 26.18 -5.94 2.31
N GLY A 150 26.08 -4.69 1.87
CA GLY A 150 26.38 -4.29 0.50
C GLY A 150 27.12 -2.96 0.41
N VAL A 151 27.45 -2.57 -0.81
CA VAL A 151 28.00 -1.26 -1.15
C VAL A 151 26.85 -0.34 -1.53
N MET A 152 26.80 0.87 -0.98
CA MET A 152 25.85 1.90 -1.41
C MET A 152 26.57 2.85 -2.38
N PRO A 153 26.15 2.94 -3.65
CA PRO A 153 26.77 3.87 -4.59
C PRO A 153 26.51 5.32 -4.18
N SER A 154 27.42 6.21 -4.56
CA SER A 154 27.30 7.65 -4.36
C SER A 154 26.45 8.30 -5.46
N GLY A 155 25.86 9.46 -5.17
CA GLY A 155 25.19 10.30 -6.17
C GLY A 155 23.92 9.70 -6.80
N ILE A 156 23.26 8.75 -6.11
CA ILE A 156 22.02 8.11 -6.58
C ILE A 156 20.91 9.15 -6.85
N LEU A 157 20.89 10.20 -6.03
CA LEU A 157 20.04 11.37 -6.16
C LEU A 157 20.88 12.63 -5.98
N GLN A 158 20.43 13.75 -6.55
CA GLN A 158 21.18 15.01 -6.56
C GLN A 158 20.31 16.19 -6.14
N GLY A 159 20.95 17.22 -5.57
CA GLY A 159 20.32 18.48 -5.21
C GLY A 159 19.04 18.31 -4.40
N ARG A 160 17.94 18.87 -4.92
CA ARG A 160 16.63 18.89 -4.24
C ARG A 160 16.07 17.49 -3.98
N GLN A 161 16.27 16.56 -4.91
CA GLN A 161 15.75 15.20 -4.78
C GLN A 161 16.39 14.46 -3.60
N ALA A 162 17.72 14.58 -3.45
CA ALA A 162 18.43 14.00 -2.33
C ALA A 162 17.95 14.59 -0.99
N GLN A 163 17.73 15.91 -0.95
CA GLN A 163 17.20 16.60 0.23
C GLN A 163 15.79 16.13 0.60
N GLN A 164 14.91 15.93 -0.39
CA GLN A 164 13.54 15.48 -0.16
C GLN A 164 13.49 14.05 0.37
N VAL A 165 14.29 13.14 -0.20
CA VAL A 165 14.40 11.77 0.32
C VAL A 165 14.97 11.76 1.73
N ALA A 166 16.04 12.51 1.96
CA ALA A 166 16.66 12.61 3.27
C ALA A 166 15.70 13.17 4.34
N ALA A 167 14.96 14.24 4.01
CA ALA A 167 13.96 14.83 4.88
C ALA A 167 12.81 13.85 5.14
N PHE A 168 12.31 13.17 4.10
CA PHE A 168 11.27 12.16 4.22
C PHE A 168 11.71 11.03 5.16
N VAL A 169 12.87 10.40 4.91
CA VAL A 169 13.40 9.30 5.74
C VAL A 169 13.58 9.76 7.18
N GLY A 170 14.23 10.91 7.42
CA GLY A 170 14.45 11.41 8.78
C GLY A 170 13.15 11.74 9.52
N LYS A 171 12.08 12.07 8.79
CA LYS A 171 10.76 12.36 9.36
C LYS A 171 9.96 11.10 9.72
N VAL A 172 10.06 10.04 8.91
CA VAL A 172 9.18 8.85 9.01
C VAL A 172 9.85 7.61 9.57
N ALA A 173 11.18 7.55 9.62
CA ALA A 173 11.90 6.37 10.09
C ALA A 173 11.48 5.99 11.52
N GLY A 174 11.00 4.77 11.69
CA GLY A 174 10.55 4.24 12.97
C GLY A 174 9.15 4.70 13.38
N ARG A 175 8.38 5.24 12.44
CA ARG A 175 6.98 5.66 12.62
C ARG A 175 6.11 4.95 11.58
N GLU A 176 5.45 3.89 12.02
CA GLU A 176 4.53 3.06 11.24
C GLU A 176 3.07 3.28 11.67
#